data_AF-A0A1T4PA17-F1
#
_entry.id   AF-A0A1T4PA17-F1
#
_cell.length_a   1.000
_cell.length_b   1.000
_cell.length_c   1.000
_cell.angle_alpha   90.00
_cell.angle_beta   90.00
_cell.angle_gamma   90.00
#
_symmetry.space_group_name_H-M   'P 1'
#
loop_
_entity.id
_entity.type
_entity.pdbx_description
1 polymer ?
#
loop_
_entity_poly.entity_id
_entity_poly.type
_entity_poly.pdbx_seq_one_letter_code
_entity_poly.pdbx_strand_id
1 'polypeptide(L)'
;MRHRLYLTNSNSGPIMNANKSTLFSCCCFIISAAITVFFILGRFWLYDHIKAMWLSGIIALGKWAAAVFSSRLLPQQLRPAFLRKLSITSLWASVLLLSYYLIPFLPVHVSGLHQLIVAIGLSVIVTAGLHYKTVVSLRLPLRWWFVWLLLSGLSWLLQWQLIL
;
A
#
# COMPACT_ATOMS: atom_id res chain seq x y z
N MET A 1 -7.90 -40.59 -40.50
CA MET A 1 -8.42 -41.65 -39.59
C MET A 1 -7.50 -41.69 -38.38
N ARG A 2 -7.84 -41.56 -37.10
CA ARG A 2 -9.06 -41.45 -36.24
C ARG A 2 -8.71 -40.38 -35.18
N HIS A 3 -9.57 -39.42 -34.81
CA HIS A 3 -10.57 -39.50 -33.70
C HIS A 3 -10.04 -40.24 -32.45
N ARG A 4 -10.19 -39.81 -31.18
CA ARG A 4 -11.06 -38.86 -30.47
C ARG A 4 -10.53 -38.81 -29.02
N LEU A 5 -10.41 -37.63 -28.41
CA LEU A 5 -11.15 -37.16 -27.22
C LEU A 5 -11.17 -38.06 -25.98
N TYR A 6 -10.67 -37.51 -24.85
CA TYR A 6 -11.32 -37.42 -23.53
C TYR A 6 -10.59 -36.30 -22.77
N LEU A 7 -11.08 -35.06 -22.67
CA LEU A 7 -12.15 -34.60 -21.77
C LEU A 7 -12.09 -35.25 -20.38
N THR A 8 -11.25 -34.67 -19.51
CA THR A 8 -11.62 -34.53 -18.09
C THR A 8 -11.77 -33.05 -17.77
N ASN A 9 -13.04 -32.68 -17.85
CA ASN A 9 -13.67 -31.55 -17.21
C ASN A 9 -13.22 -31.40 -15.74
N SER A 10 -12.71 -30.22 -15.40
CA SER A 10 -13.00 -29.61 -14.10
C SER A 10 -13.10 -28.11 -14.33
N ASN A 11 -14.33 -27.65 -14.48
CA ASN A 11 -14.81 -26.28 -14.38
C ASN A 11 -14.48 -25.65 -13.00
N SER A 12 -13.21 -25.61 -12.63
CA SER A 12 -12.64 -24.74 -11.59
C SER A 12 -11.88 -23.56 -12.20
N GLY A 13 -12.03 -23.38 -13.52
CA GLY A 13 -11.39 -22.37 -14.33
C GLY A 13 -11.90 -20.95 -14.03
N PRO A 14 -11.08 -19.95 -14.35
CA PRO A 14 -11.03 -18.55 -13.86
C PRO A 14 -11.51 -18.13 -12.46
N ILE A 15 -12.69 -18.56 -12.01
CA ILE A 15 -13.44 -17.94 -10.90
C ILE A 15 -12.81 -18.26 -9.54
N MET A 16 -12.35 -19.50 -9.35
CA MET A 16 -11.69 -19.94 -8.10
C MET A 16 -10.32 -19.25 -7.89
N ASN A 17 -9.62 -18.90 -8.97
CA ASN A 17 -8.36 -18.14 -8.92
C ASN A 17 -8.60 -16.65 -8.67
N ALA A 18 -9.66 -16.07 -9.23
CA ALA A 18 -10.05 -14.69 -8.96
C ALA A 18 -10.43 -14.48 -7.48
N ASN A 19 -11.20 -15.41 -6.90
CA ASN A 19 -11.59 -15.35 -5.48
C ASN A 19 -10.38 -15.44 -4.54
N LYS A 20 -9.43 -16.34 -4.81
CA LYS A 20 -8.18 -16.43 -4.04
C LYS A 20 -7.34 -15.15 -4.15
N SER A 21 -7.26 -14.54 -5.34
CA SER A 21 -6.52 -13.28 -5.56
C SER A 21 -7.16 -12.09 -4.84
N THR A 22 -8.49 -12.02 -4.83
CA THR A 22 -9.25 -10.97 -4.13
C THR A 22 -9.11 -11.12 -2.62
N LEU A 23 -9.25 -12.34 -2.10
CA LEU A 23 -9.07 -12.63 -0.67
C LEU A 23 -7.65 -12.30 -0.21
N PHE A 24 -6.63 -12.69 -0.97
CA PHE A 24 -5.24 -12.32 -0.70
C PHE A 24 -5.06 -10.80 -0.64
N SER A 25 -5.61 -10.07 -1.61
CA SER A 25 -5.49 -8.61 -1.65
C SER A 25 -6.17 -7.96 -0.44
N CYS A 26 -7.34 -8.48 -0.04
CA CYS A 26 -8.07 -8.04 1.15
C CYS A 26 -7.25 -8.28 2.43
N CYS A 27 -6.69 -9.48 2.61
CA CYS A 27 -5.82 -9.79 3.74
C CYS A 27 -4.60 -8.85 3.79
N CYS A 28 -3.94 -8.61 2.67
CA CYS A 28 -2.81 -7.67 2.60
C CYS A 28 -3.22 -6.25 3.02
N PHE A 29 -4.37 -5.75 2.58
CA PHE A 29 -4.86 -4.43 2.99
C PHE A 29 -5.23 -4.37 4.47
N ILE A 30 -5.89 -5.40 5.01
CA ILE A 30 -6.24 -5.46 6.44
C ILE A 30 -4.98 -5.49 7.31
N ILE A 31 -4.01 -6.34 6.96
CA ILE A 31 -2.73 -6.43 7.69
C ILE A 31 -1.97 -5.10 7.59
N SER A 32 -1.92 -4.50 6.40
CA SER A 32 -1.32 -3.18 6.18
C SER A 32 -1.98 -2.10 7.05
N ALA A 33 -3.31 -2.07 7.10
CA ALA A 33 -4.06 -1.15 7.94
C ALA A 33 -3.78 -1.37 9.42
N ALA A 34 -3.76 -2.62 9.89
CA ALA A 34 -3.46 -2.97 11.28
C ALA A 34 -2.05 -2.52 11.69
N ILE A 35 -1.04 -2.77 10.85
CA ILE A 35 0.34 -2.31 11.09
C ILE A 35 0.41 -0.79 11.13
N THR A 36 -0.27 -0.10 10.21
CA THR A 36 -0.30 1.36 10.14
C THR A 36 -0.96 1.95 11.40
N VAL A 37 -2.09 1.41 11.83
CA VAL A 37 -2.78 1.84 13.06
C VAL A 37 -1.93 1.57 14.29
N PHE A 38 -1.31 0.38 14.40
CA PHE A 38 -0.38 0.06 15.47
C PHE A 38 0.79 1.04 15.54
N PHE A 39 1.37 1.38 14.38
CA PHE A 39 2.45 2.36 14.29
C PHE A 39 2.01 3.76 14.77
N ILE A 40 0.84 4.23 14.33
CA ILE A 40 0.29 5.54 14.71
C ILE A 40 -0.01 5.59 16.22
N LEU A 41 -0.66 4.55 16.77
CA LEU A 41 -0.97 4.46 18.20
C LEU A 41 0.31 4.41 19.05
N GLY A 42 1.32 3.68 18.61
CA GLY A 42 2.65 3.64 19.24
C GLY A 42 3.41 4.96 19.17
N ARG A 43 2.84 6.00 18.55
CA ARG A 43 3.42 7.34 18.40
C ARG A 43 2.45 8.44 18.81
N PHE A 44 1.49 8.15 19.69
CA PHE A 44 0.48 9.11 20.14
C PHE A 44 1.07 10.44 20.65
N TRP A 45 2.28 10.43 21.23
CA TRP A 45 2.96 11.63 21.74
C TRP A 45 3.52 12.56 20.67
N LEU A 46 3.58 12.12 19.41
CA LEU A 46 3.98 12.95 18.28
C LEU A 46 2.83 13.81 17.75
N TYR A 47 1.61 13.64 18.27
CA TYR A 47 0.44 14.38 17.85
C TYR A 47 0.03 15.36 18.94
N ASP A 48 -0.33 16.58 18.56
CA ASP A 48 -0.78 17.61 19.49
C ASP A 48 -2.01 17.19 20.31
N HIS A 49 -2.88 16.38 19.70
CA HIS A 49 -4.10 15.90 20.33
C HIS A 49 -4.65 14.66 19.61
N ILE A 50 -5.50 13.90 20.30
CA ILE A 50 -6.05 12.63 19.81
C ILE A 50 -6.77 12.76 18.45
N LYS A 51 -7.45 13.90 18.18
CA LYS A 51 -8.11 14.11 16.88
C LYS A 51 -7.12 14.17 15.72
N ALA A 52 -5.94 14.77 15.91
CA ALA A 52 -4.89 14.82 14.91
C ALA A 52 -4.31 13.43 14.61
N MET A 53 -4.16 12.59 15.63
CA MET A 53 -3.77 11.19 15.48
C MET A 53 -4.77 10.39 14.64
N TRP A 54 -6.07 10.49 14.95
CA TRP A 54 -7.12 9.84 14.14
C TRP A 54 -7.15 10.35 12.71
N LEU A 55 -7.01 11.67 12.52
CA LEU A 55 -6.98 12.29 11.20
C LEU A 55 -5.79 11.79 10.37
N SER A 56 -4.62 11.65 10.99
CA SER A 56 -3.42 11.07 10.35
C SER A 56 -3.67 9.64 9.86
N GLY A 57 -4.35 8.82 10.67
CA GLY A 57 -4.78 7.48 10.30
C GLY A 57 -5.78 7.46 9.15
N ILE A 58 -6.78 8.35 9.17
CA ILE A 58 -7.75 8.52 8.09
C ILE A 58 -7.07 8.93 6.78
N ILE A 59 -6.11 9.86 6.83
CA ILE A 59 -5.34 10.29 5.66
C ILE A 59 -4.52 9.11 5.10
N ALA A 60 -3.84 8.35 5.97
CA ALA A 60 -3.02 7.22 5.57
C ALA A 60 -3.86 6.12 4.89
N LEU A 61 -4.99 5.74 5.48
CA LEU A 61 -5.92 4.75 4.93
C LEU A 61 -6.66 5.28 3.70
N GLY A 62 -7.05 6.56 3.72
CA GLY A 62 -7.77 7.24 2.66
C GLY A 62 -6.99 7.28 1.35
N LYS A 63 -5.66 7.45 1.41
CA LYS A 63 -4.78 7.35 0.24
C LYS A 63 -4.91 5.99 -0.47
N TRP A 64 -4.90 4.90 0.30
CA TRP A 64 -5.04 3.56 -0.26
C TRP A 64 -6.45 3.30 -0.75
N ALA A 65 -7.47 3.78 -0.03
CA ALA A 65 -8.85 3.72 -0.48
C ALA A 65 -9.03 4.44 -1.83
N ALA A 66 -8.48 5.64 -2.00
CA ALA A 66 -8.52 6.38 -3.26
C ALA A 66 -7.87 5.61 -4.42
N ALA A 67 -6.74 4.93 -4.16
CA ALA A 67 -6.08 4.08 -5.16
C ALA A 67 -6.90 2.80 -5.50
N VAL A 68 -7.62 2.25 -4.53
CA VAL A 68 -8.57 1.15 -4.76
C VAL A 68 -9.77 1.64 -5.57
N PHE A 69 -10.32 2.81 -5.27
CA PHE A 69 -11.42 3.42 -6.03
C PHE A 69 -11.00 3.75 -7.47
N SER A 70 -9.80 4.29 -7.67
CA SER A 70 -9.30 4.60 -9.01
C SER A 70 -9.15 3.34 -9.87
N SER A 71 -8.91 2.16 -9.29
CA SER A 71 -8.89 0.89 -10.02
C SER A 71 -10.20 0.57 -10.78
N ARG A 72 -11.31 1.24 -10.45
CA ARG A 72 -12.56 1.14 -11.21
C ARG A 72 -12.43 1.69 -12.63
N LEU A 73 -11.52 2.65 -12.86
CA LEU A 73 -11.19 3.20 -14.18
C LEU A 73 -10.37 2.23 -15.03
N LEU A 74 -9.85 1.14 -14.45
CA LEU A 74 -9.13 0.12 -15.18
C LEU A 74 -10.09 -0.92 -15.81
N PRO A 75 -9.74 -1.47 -16.99
CA PRO A 75 -10.43 -2.62 -17.56
C PRO A 75 -10.49 -3.79 -16.56
N GLN A 76 -11.60 -4.55 -16.58
CA GLN A 76 -11.82 -5.66 -15.65
C GLN A 76 -10.68 -6.70 -15.66
N GLN A 77 -10.02 -6.89 -16.80
CA GLN A 77 -8.89 -7.80 -16.96
C GLN A 77 -7.63 -7.36 -16.18
N LEU A 78 -7.41 -6.05 -16.06
CA LEU A 78 -6.23 -5.47 -15.39
C LEU A 78 -6.49 -5.18 -13.90
N ARG A 79 -7.74 -4.94 -13.52
CA ARG A 79 -8.16 -4.60 -12.16
C ARG A 79 -7.66 -5.57 -11.08
N PRO A 80 -7.83 -6.90 -11.18
CA PRO A 80 -7.38 -7.81 -10.12
C PRO A 80 -5.85 -7.83 -9.96
N ALA A 81 -5.11 -7.76 -11.07
CA ALA A 81 -3.65 -7.70 -11.05
C ALA A 81 -3.15 -6.38 -10.44
N PHE A 82 -3.80 -5.26 -10.76
CA PHE A 82 -3.53 -3.97 -10.15
C PHE A 82 -3.79 -3.98 -8.65
N LEU A 83 -4.97 -4.45 -8.21
CA LEU A 83 -5.33 -4.51 -6.79
C LEU A 83 -4.37 -5.39 -5.98
N ARG A 84 -3.96 -6.54 -6.53
CA ARG A 84 -2.98 -7.41 -5.88
C ARG A 84 -1.62 -6.75 -5.72
N LYS A 85 -1.13 -6.04 -6.74
CA LYS A 85 0.15 -5.32 -6.65
C LYS A 85 0.05 -4.10 -5.74
N LEU A 86 -1.08 -3.41 -5.75
CA LEU A 86 -1.37 -2.30 -4.86
C LEU A 86 -1.43 -2.75 -3.40
N SER A 87 -2.08 -3.88 -3.10
CA SER A 87 -2.16 -4.42 -1.74
C SER A 87 -0.79 -4.84 -1.20
N ILE A 88 0.04 -5.45 -2.05
CA ILE A 88 1.43 -5.78 -1.71
C ILE A 88 2.24 -4.49 -1.45
N THR A 89 2.07 -3.47 -2.29
CA THR A 89 2.74 -2.17 -2.12
C THR A 89 2.34 -1.50 -0.81
N SER A 90 1.04 -1.55 -0.45
CA SER A 90 0.52 -1.05 0.82
C SER A 90 1.12 -1.77 2.02
N LEU A 91 1.23 -3.10 1.93
CA LEU A 91 1.84 -3.93 2.96
C LEU A 91 3.32 -3.57 3.15
N TRP A 92 4.09 -3.45 2.05
CA TRP A 92 5.48 -3.00 2.10
C TRP A 92 5.61 -1.61 2.72
N ALA A 93 4.71 -0.67 2.38
CA ALA A 93 4.70 0.66 2.99
C ALA A 93 4.61 0.57 4.52
N SER A 94 3.72 -0.31 5.01
CA SER A 94 3.44 -0.47 6.44
C SER A 94 4.57 -1.19 7.17
N VAL A 95 5.12 -2.25 6.56
CA VAL A 95 6.27 -2.98 7.11
C VAL A 95 7.51 -2.07 7.17
N LEU A 96 7.73 -1.23 6.16
CA LEU A 96 8.85 -0.30 6.16
C LEU A 96 8.72 0.79 7.22
N LEU A 97 7.51 1.17 7.66
CA LEU A 97 7.36 2.06 8.82
C LEU A 97 7.92 1.43 10.09
N LEU A 98 7.88 0.10 10.23
CA LEU A 98 8.47 -0.60 11.37
C LEU A 98 10.00 -0.51 11.41
N SER A 99 10.65 -0.09 10.31
CA SER A 99 12.08 0.22 10.31
C SER A 99 12.43 1.27 11.36
N TYR A 100 11.49 2.14 11.74
CA TYR A 100 11.64 3.04 12.88
C TYR A 100 12.14 2.32 14.14
N TYR A 101 11.60 1.14 14.45
CA TYR A 101 11.98 0.39 15.66
C TYR A 101 13.36 -0.26 15.54
N LEU A 102 13.89 -0.38 14.32
CA LEU A 102 15.22 -0.92 14.05
C LEU A 102 16.30 0.15 14.08
N ILE A 103 15.98 1.40 13.77
CA ILE A 103 16.95 2.52 13.73
C ILE A 103 17.69 2.73 15.06
N PRO A 104 17.07 2.62 16.24
CA PRO A 104 17.77 2.73 17.53
C PRO A 104 18.87 1.69 17.76
N PHE A 105 18.86 0.56 17.05
CA PHE A 105 19.90 -0.46 17.15
C PHE A 105 21.11 -0.16 16.25
N LEU A 106 21.02 0.85 15.38
CA LEU A 106 22.17 1.32 14.63
C LEU A 106 23.04 2.24 15.52
N PRO A 107 24.36 2.26 15.31
CA PRO A 107 25.30 3.10 16.09
C PRO A 107 25.18 4.61 15.80
N VAL A 108 24.06 5.06 15.22
CA VAL A 108 23.81 6.46 14.84
C VAL A 108 22.80 7.05 15.82
N HIS A 109 23.23 8.02 16.62
CA HIS A 109 22.33 8.75 17.52
C HIS A 109 21.45 9.72 16.71
N VAL A 110 20.26 9.26 16.35
CA VAL A 110 19.28 10.04 15.59
C VAL A 110 18.11 10.39 16.51
N SER A 111 17.68 11.65 16.55
CA SER A 111 16.53 12.07 17.35
C SER A 111 15.23 11.37 16.91
N GLY A 112 14.25 11.20 17.81
CA GLY A 112 13.02 10.45 17.53
C GLY A 112 12.22 10.98 16.32
N LEU A 113 12.26 12.29 16.06
CA LEU A 113 11.66 12.89 14.86
C LEU A 113 12.44 12.56 13.59
N HIS A 114 13.77 12.57 13.65
CA HIS A 114 14.59 12.25 12.49
C HIS A 114 14.48 10.75 12.13
N GLN A 115 14.36 9.87 13.12
CA GLN A 115 14.07 8.44 12.90
C GLN A 115 12.73 8.25 12.17
N LEU A 116 11.72 9.05 12.54
CA LEU A 116 10.41 9.05 11.89
C LEU A 116 10.51 9.47 10.43
N ILE A 117 11.18 10.59 10.15
CA ILE A 117 11.38 11.11 8.80
C ILE A 117 12.12 10.08 7.94
N VAL A 118 13.16 9.42 8.47
CA VAL A 118 13.90 8.38 7.75
C VAL A 118 13.01 7.17 7.44
N ALA A 119 12.26 6.66 8.42
CA ALA A 119 11.37 5.51 8.22
C ALA A 119 10.28 5.81 7.18
N ILE A 120 9.70 7.02 7.22
CA ILE A 120 8.66 7.42 6.27
C ILE A 120 9.26 7.68 4.89
N GLY A 121 10.42 8.36 4.81
CA GLY A 121 11.15 8.57 3.57
C GLY A 121 11.50 7.25 2.88
N LEU A 122 12.02 6.28 3.63
CA LEU A 122 12.31 4.93 3.13
C LEU A 122 11.04 4.25 2.61
N SER A 123 9.95 4.31 3.38
CA SER A 123 8.64 3.77 2.98
C SER A 123 8.15 4.37 1.66
N VAL A 124 8.20 5.70 1.52
CA VAL A 124 7.78 6.43 0.32
C VAL A 124 8.65 6.08 -0.88
N ILE A 125 9.99 6.05 -0.74
CA ILE A 125 10.91 5.74 -1.84
C ILE A 125 10.68 4.33 -2.38
N VAL A 126 10.63 3.33 -1.49
CA VAL A 126 10.44 1.94 -1.90
C VAL A 126 9.06 1.75 -2.54
N THR A 127 8.02 2.31 -1.95
CA THR A 127 6.65 2.16 -2.46
C THR A 127 6.43 2.91 -3.77
N ALA A 128 7.08 4.06 -3.97
CA ALA A 128 7.10 4.77 -5.25
C ALA A 128 7.72 3.90 -6.35
N GLY A 129 8.82 3.22 -6.06
CA GLY A 129 9.47 2.28 -6.98
C GLY A 129 8.60 1.04 -7.28
N LEU A 130 7.97 0.45 -6.27
CA LEU A 130 7.04 -0.69 -6.43
C LEU A 130 5.81 -0.29 -7.26
N HIS A 131 5.27 0.92 -7.04
CA HIS A 131 4.13 1.40 -7.79
C HIS A 131 4.50 1.73 -9.24
N TYR A 132 5.68 2.31 -9.47
CA TYR A 132 6.22 2.50 -10.82
C TYR A 132 6.33 1.16 -11.57
N LYS A 133 6.94 0.14 -10.94
CA LYS A 133 7.02 -1.21 -11.49
C LYS A 133 5.62 -1.79 -11.80
N THR A 134 4.64 -1.50 -10.95
CA THR A 134 3.24 -1.91 -11.17
C THR A 134 2.66 -1.25 -12.42
N VAL A 135 2.80 0.07 -12.57
CA VAL A 135 2.32 0.83 -13.73
C VAL A 135 2.96 0.32 -15.03
N VAL A 136 4.28 0.16 -15.06
CA VAL A 136 5.02 -0.35 -16.23
C VAL A 136 4.61 -1.78 -16.56
N SER A 137 4.54 -2.67 -15.56
CA SER A 137 4.19 -4.08 -15.78
C SER A 137 2.77 -4.31 -16.31
N LEU A 138 1.85 -3.40 -15.99
CA LEU A 138 0.46 -3.44 -16.42
C LEU A 138 0.22 -2.58 -17.68
N ARG A 139 1.28 -2.02 -18.27
CA ARG A 139 1.24 -1.11 -19.43
C ARG A 139 0.26 0.05 -19.23
N LEU A 140 0.16 0.54 -17.99
CA LEU A 140 -0.65 1.70 -17.66
C LEU A 140 0.09 2.98 -18.05
N PRO A 141 -0.62 4.06 -18.44
CA PRO A 141 0.03 5.32 -18.76
C PRO A 141 0.69 5.90 -17.50
N LEU A 142 1.89 6.46 -17.66
CA LEU A 142 2.71 7.03 -16.58
C LEU A 142 1.98 8.04 -15.70
N ARG A 143 0.93 8.69 -16.22
CA ARG A 143 0.03 9.57 -15.45
C ARG A 143 -0.51 8.91 -14.17
N TRP A 144 -0.72 7.60 -14.15
CA TRP A 144 -1.16 6.88 -12.95
C TRP A 144 -0.13 6.95 -11.82
N TRP A 145 1.15 6.81 -12.17
CA TRP A 145 2.23 6.92 -11.22
C TRP A 145 2.37 8.35 -10.69
N PHE A 146 2.31 9.35 -11.58
CA PHE A 146 2.36 10.77 -11.18
C PHE A 146 1.18 11.17 -10.29
N VAL A 147 -0.04 10.74 -10.60
CA VAL A 147 -1.23 11.00 -9.76
C VAL A 147 -1.05 10.37 -8.38
N TRP A 148 -0.53 9.14 -8.31
CA TRP A 148 -0.26 8.50 -7.03
C TRP A 148 0.84 9.20 -6.22
N LEU A 149 1.90 9.70 -6.89
CA LEU A 149 2.95 10.50 -6.25
C LEU A 149 2.40 11.81 -5.71
N LEU A 150 1.59 12.53 -6.48
CA LEU A 150 0.93 13.76 -6.04
C LEU A 150 0.03 13.51 -4.83
N LEU A 151 -0.78 12.45 -4.86
CA LEU A 151 -1.64 12.06 -3.73
C LEU A 151 -0.80 11.69 -2.49
N SER A 152 0.32 10.99 -2.69
CA SER A 152 1.24 10.64 -1.61
C SER A 152 1.94 11.86 -1.01
N GLY A 153 2.35 12.81 -1.85
CA GLY A 153 2.94 14.07 -1.41
C GLY A 153 1.95 14.94 -0.64
N LEU A 154 0.72 15.05 -1.11
CA LEU A 154 -0.34 15.78 -0.41
C LEU A 154 -0.66 15.13 0.95
N SER A 155 -0.76 13.81 0.98
CA SER A 155 -0.94 13.03 2.21
C SER A 155 0.20 13.28 3.20
N TRP A 156 1.44 13.40 2.73
CA TRP A 156 2.59 13.69 3.56
C TRP A 156 2.55 15.12 4.14
N LEU A 157 2.22 16.11 3.31
CA LEU A 157 2.06 17.50 3.75
C LEU A 157 0.97 17.65 4.81
N LEU A 158 -0.18 17.00 4.60
CA LEU A 158 -1.28 16.97 5.57
C LEU A 158 -0.86 16.31 6.89
N GLN A 159 -0.09 15.21 6.83
CA GLN A 159 0.41 14.55 8.04
C GLN A 159 1.45 15.40 8.78
N TRP A 160 2.28 16.14 8.05
CA TRP A 160 3.28 17.03 8.63
C TRP A 160 2.63 18.13 9.48
N GLN A 161 1.54 18.74 8.99
CA GLN A 161 0.75 19.74 9.72
C GLN A 161 0.00 19.20 10.95
N LEU A 162 -0.03 17.89 11.15
CA LEU A 162 -0.69 17.25 12.30
C LEU A 162 0.31 16.81 13.38
N ILE A 163 1.59 16.78 13.06
CA ILE A 163 2.70 16.36 13.92
C ILE A 163 3.47 17.59 14.47
N LEU A 164 3.37 18.73 13.78
CA LEU A 164 3.99 20.03 14.10
C LEU A 164 2.91 21.08 14.32
#